data_AF-A0A2D7F4M2-F1
#
_entry.id   AF-A0A2D7F4M2-F1
#
_cell.length_a   1.000
_cell.length_b   1.000
_cell.length_c   1.000
_cell.angle_alpha   90.00
_cell.angle_beta   90.00
_cell.angle_gamma   90.00
#
_symmetry.space_group_name_H-M   'P 1'
#
loop_
_entity.id
_entity.type
_entity.pdbx_description
1 polymer ?
#
loop_
_entity_poly.entity_id
_entity_poly.type
_entity_poly.pdbx_seq_one_letter_code
_entity_poly.pdbx_strand_id
1 'polypeptide(L)'
;MGQVVGVNKVKFKSLQDDWLMSEVEIATGRNTLSGAVSERFIENVRVRLYLGFKNADVDGGIDYYSSSVTALILERGDKNTIRFFIPGKEMKMNRYSKPEYYYAEITVNGSPIKPQSRALSSKFQSEDSLKNFIKKAKVGSSKNLGVLMPSYLTPLSIVGSDPDAPVYFRNNN
;
A
#
# COMPACT_ATOMS: atom_id res chain seq x y z
N MET A 1 8.58 20.83 -11.32
CA MET A 1 7.15 20.68 -10.94
C MET A 1 7.06 19.53 -9.96
N GLY A 2 6.43 19.73 -8.80
CA GLY A 2 6.24 18.66 -7.80
C GLY A 2 5.22 17.63 -8.29
N GLN A 3 5.34 16.37 -7.87
CA GLN A 3 4.33 15.36 -8.17
C GLN A 3 2.99 15.75 -7.53
N VAL A 4 1.91 15.54 -8.28
CA VAL A 4 0.53 15.87 -7.90
C VAL A 4 0.04 14.98 -6.75
N VAL A 5 0.52 13.73 -6.70
CA VAL A 5 0.35 12.79 -5.58
C VAL A 5 1.69 12.14 -5.27
N GLY A 6 1.97 11.84 -4.01
CA GLY A 6 3.13 11.04 -3.59
C GLY A 6 2.89 10.29 -2.28
N VAL A 7 3.85 9.45 -1.91
CA VAL A 7 3.91 8.82 -0.59
C VAL A 7 4.76 9.67 0.34
N ASN A 8 4.16 10.14 1.44
CA ASN A 8 4.92 10.81 2.48
C ASN A 8 5.69 9.78 3.33
N LYS A 9 5.04 8.68 3.70
CA LYS A 9 5.65 7.64 4.55
C LYS A 9 4.91 6.31 4.44
N VAL A 10 5.66 5.22 4.58
CA VAL A 10 5.12 3.88 4.86
C VAL A 10 5.52 3.48 6.28
N LYS A 11 4.57 3.01 7.09
CA LYS A 11 4.81 2.54 8.47
C LYS A 11 4.21 1.16 8.68
N PHE A 12 4.81 0.41 9.60
CA PHE A 12 4.33 -0.89 10.03
C PHE A 12 4.17 -0.88 11.55
N LYS A 13 3.05 -1.40 12.04
CA LYS A 13 2.78 -1.54 13.47
C LYS A 13 2.24 -2.94 13.73
N SER A 14 2.75 -3.59 14.77
CA SER A 14 2.07 -4.76 15.35
C SER A 14 0.95 -4.24 16.24
N LEU A 15 -0.23 -4.84 16.12
CA LEU A 15 -1.41 -4.54 16.92
C LEU A 15 -1.68 -5.72 17.87
N GLN A 16 -2.81 -5.65 18.57
CA GLN A 16 -3.31 -6.78 19.36
C GLN A 16 -3.43 -8.06 18.53
N ASP A 17 -3.29 -9.21 19.18
CA ASP A 17 -3.29 -10.54 18.58
C ASP A 17 -2.25 -10.77 17.46
N ASP A 18 -1.23 -9.91 17.38
CA ASP A 18 -0.13 -9.92 16.41
C ASP A 18 -0.55 -9.57 14.98
N TRP A 19 -1.66 -8.85 14.83
CA TRP A 19 -2.04 -8.26 13.55
C TRP A 19 -0.98 -7.26 13.08
N LEU A 20 -0.61 -7.34 11.81
CA LEU A 20 0.25 -6.33 11.20
C LEU A 20 -0.62 -5.28 10.53
N MET A 21 -0.44 -4.01 10.91
CA MET A 21 -0.98 -2.87 10.19
C MET A 21 0.12 -2.18 9.38
N SER A 22 -0.16 -1.93 8.10
CA SER A 22 0.66 -1.14 7.19
C SER A 22 -0.05 0.17 6.88
N GLU A 23 0.57 1.30 7.20
CA GLU A 23 0.04 2.64 6.88
C GLU A 23 0.81 3.23 5.69
N VAL A 24 0.10 3.66 4.65
CA VAL A 24 0.64 4.44 3.53
C VAL A 24 0.05 5.84 3.61
N GLU A 25 0.87 6.80 4.02
CA GLU A 25 0.51 8.20 4.12
C GLU A 25 0.70 8.87 2.76
N ILE A 26 -0.37 9.44 2.22
CA ILE A 26 -0.42 10.05 0.88
C ILE A 26 -0.29 11.56 1.01
N ALA A 27 0.62 12.14 0.25
CA ALA A 27 0.77 13.57 0.07
C ALA A 27 0.08 14.01 -1.22
N THR A 28 -0.78 15.02 -1.10
CA THR A 28 -1.55 15.59 -2.22
C THR A 28 -1.07 17.01 -2.49
N GLY A 29 -0.55 17.24 -3.70
CA GLY A 29 -0.13 18.55 -4.19
C GLY A 29 -1.25 19.34 -4.86
N ARG A 30 -0.89 20.43 -5.55
CA ARG A 30 -1.80 21.11 -6.49
C ARG A 30 -2.10 20.17 -7.65
N ASN A 31 -3.37 19.96 -7.99
CA ASN A 31 -3.72 19.16 -9.15
C ASN A 31 -3.43 19.96 -10.43
N THR A 32 -2.42 19.52 -11.17
CA THR A 32 -2.00 20.11 -12.44
C THR A 32 -2.22 19.16 -13.63
N LEU A 33 -3.05 18.12 -13.46
CA LEU A 33 -3.34 17.16 -14.52
C LEU A 33 -4.23 17.81 -15.59
N SER A 34 -3.98 17.45 -16.85
CA SER A 34 -4.86 17.84 -17.96
C SER A 34 -6.27 17.28 -17.74
N GLY A 35 -7.27 18.15 -17.69
CA GLY A 35 -8.66 17.76 -17.41
C GLY A 35 -9.03 17.72 -15.93
N ALA A 36 -8.18 18.21 -15.03
CA ALA A 36 -8.56 18.40 -13.62
C ALA A 36 -9.72 19.39 -13.50
N VAL A 37 -10.81 18.98 -12.85
CA VAL A 37 -11.97 19.84 -12.55
C VAL A 37 -11.67 20.82 -11.41
N SER A 38 -10.70 20.49 -10.55
CA SER A 38 -10.26 21.33 -9.45
C SER A 38 -8.77 21.17 -9.19
N GLU A 39 -8.11 22.27 -8.84
CA GLU A 39 -6.70 22.28 -8.42
C GLU A 39 -6.48 21.75 -6.99
N ARG A 40 -7.57 21.59 -6.22
CA ARG A 40 -7.56 21.16 -4.82
C ARG A 40 -7.83 19.65 -4.66
N PHE A 41 -8.52 19.03 -5.61
CA PHE A 41 -8.94 17.64 -5.52
C PHE A 41 -8.28 16.77 -6.58
N ILE A 42 -7.97 15.53 -6.23
CA ILE A 42 -7.42 14.53 -7.14
C ILE A 42 -8.26 13.27 -7.03
N GLU A 43 -8.74 12.79 -8.17
CA GLU A 43 -9.64 11.64 -8.23
C GLU A 43 -8.91 10.36 -8.64
N ASN A 44 -9.55 9.21 -8.39
CA ASN A 44 -9.10 7.89 -8.85
C ASN A 44 -7.64 7.57 -8.49
N VAL A 45 -7.28 7.83 -7.23
CA VAL A 45 -5.93 7.55 -6.71
C VAL A 45 -5.89 6.12 -6.21
N ARG A 46 -5.31 5.23 -7.02
CA ARG A 46 -5.09 3.84 -6.64
C ARG A 46 -3.75 3.68 -5.96
N VAL A 47 -3.77 3.02 -4.80
CA VAL A 47 -2.57 2.58 -4.07
C VAL A 47 -2.53 1.07 -4.04
N ARG A 48 -1.45 0.51 -4.56
CA ARG A 48 -1.15 -0.92 -4.46
C ARG A 48 0.07 -1.09 -3.58
N LEU A 49 -0.10 -1.84 -2.49
CA LEU A 49 0.98 -2.18 -1.58
C LEU A 49 1.49 -3.58 -1.93
N TYR A 50 2.79 -3.67 -2.17
CA TYR A 50 3.52 -4.92 -2.30
C TYR A 50 4.39 -5.11 -1.05
N LEU A 51 4.33 -6.28 -0.43
CA LEU A 51 5.14 -6.67 0.72
C LEU A 51 5.94 -7.95 0.42
N GLY A 52 7.15 -8.04 0.96
CA GLY A 52 8.00 -9.22 0.94
C GLY A 52 8.53 -9.52 2.34
N PHE A 53 8.17 -10.67 2.90
CA PHE A 53 8.63 -11.15 4.19
C PHE A 53 9.72 -12.19 3.99
N LYS A 54 10.79 -12.14 4.79
CA LYS A 54 11.76 -13.22 4.83
C LYS A 54 11.09 -14.48 5.36
N ASN A 55 11.17 -15.56 4.61
CA ASN A 55 10.60 -16.85 4.96
C ASN A 55 11.55 -17.95 4.46
N ALA A 56 12.18 -18.68 5.37
CA ALA A 56 13.14 -19.73 5.01
C ALA A 56 12.46 -20.99 4.42
N ASP A 57 11.16 -21.13 4.65
CA ASP A 57 10.38 -22.30 4.28
C ASP A 57 9.78 -22.19 2.87
N VAL A 58 10.00 -21.08 2.17
CA VAL A 58 9.55 -20.86 0.78
C VAL A 58 10.73 -20.75 -0.17
N ASP A 59 10.56 -21.28 -1.38
CA ASP A 59 11.57 -21.16 -2.42
C ASP A 59 11.86 -19.68 -2.74
N GLY A 60 13.14 -19.37 -2.90
CA GLY A 60 13.63 -17.99 -3.04
C GLY A 60 13.62 -17.17 -1.75
N GLY A 61 13.23 -17.73 -0.60
CA GLY A 61 13.44 -17.15 0.73
C GLY A 61 12.55 -15.95 1.10
N ILE A 62 11.61 -15.59 0.22
CA ILE A 62 10.73 -14.42 0.39
C ILE A 62 9.28 -14.81 0.09
N ASP A 63 8.39 -14.51 1.04
CA ASP A 63 6.95 -14.62 0.86
C ASP A 63 6.34 -13.28 0.47
N TYR A 64 5.49 -13.29 -0.56
CA TYR A 64 4.98 -12.07 -1.18
C TYR A 64 3.49 -11.87 -0.92
N TYR A 65 3.13 -10.63 -0.61
CA TYR A 65 1.74 -10.22 -0.43
C TYR A 65 1.50 -8.97 -1.27
N SER A 66 0.31 -8.86 -1.85
CA SER A 66 -0.09 -7.63 -2.52
C SER A 66 -1.57 -7.37 -2.37
N SER A 67 -1.92 -6.08 -2.32
CA SER A 67 -3.30 -5.62 -2.24
C SER A 67 -3.39 -4.23 -2.81
N SER A 68 -4.57 -3.86 -3.31
CA SER A 68 -4.79 -2.53 -3.87
C SER A 68 -6.13 -1.97 -3.49
N VAL A 69 -6.17 -0.66 -3.30
CA VAL A 69 -7.39 0.11 -3.07
C VAL A 69 -7.36 1.36 -3.93
N THR A 70 -8.53 1.84 -4.34
CA THR A 70 -8.69 3.11 -5.04
C THR A 70 -9.40 4.08 -4.11
N ALA A 71 -8.75 5.19 -3.77
CA ALA A 71 -9.42 6.34 -3.18
C ALA A 71 -10.18 7.07 -4.30
N LEU A 72 -11.46 7.36 -4.05
CA LEU A 72 -12.33 8.04 -5.00
C LEU A 72 -11.83 9.46 -5.26
N ILE A 73 -11.53 10.19 -4.19
CA ILE A 73 -11.10 11.57 -4.20
C ILE A 73 -10.19 11.83 -3.01
N LEU A 74 -9.11 12.59 -3.22
CA LEU A 74 -8.21 13.09 -2.19
C LEU A 74 -8.14 14.60 -2.29
N GLU A 75 -8.12 15.27 -1.14
CA GLU A 75 -8.02 16.72 -1.05
C GLU A 75 -6.59 17.17 -0.73
N ARG A 76 -6.18 18.30 -1.31
CA ARG A 76 -4.91 18.95 -1.03
C ARG A 76 -4.88 19.48 0.40
N GLY A 77 -3.85 19.09 1.14
CA GLY A 77 -3.63 19.51 2.53
C GLY A 77 -4.20 18.53 3.56
N ASP A 78 -5.07 17.62 3.14
CA ASP A 78 -5.65 16.60 4.02
C ASP A 78 -4.65 15.49 4.34
N LYS A 79 -4.81 14.93 5.53
CA LYS A 79 -4.12 13.71 5.94
C LYS A 79 -4.85 12.52 5.34
N ASN A 80 -4.30 12.00 4.25
CA ASN A 80 -4.85 10.83 3.58
C ASN A 80 -4.01 9.61 3.94
N THR A 81 -4.52 8.72 4.79
CA THR A 81 -3.80 7.51 5.20
C THR A 81 -4.56 6.28 4.77
N ILE A 82 -3.90 5.44 3.97
CA ILE A 82 -4.45 4.17 3.53
C ILE A 82 -3.84 3.07 4.38
N ARG A 83 -4.69 2.21 4.95
CA ARG A 83 -4.26 1.13 5.84
C ARG A 83 -4.54 -0.23 5.24
N PHE A 84 -3.57 -1.12 5.39
CA PHE A 84 -3.68 -2.53 5.07
C PHE A 84 -3.32 -3.38 6.28
N PHE A 85 -3.90 -4.58 6.37
CA PHE A 85 -3.82 -5.45 7.52
C PHE A 85 -3.50 -6.87 7.09
N ILE A 86 -2.66 -7.56 7.86
CA ILE A 86 -2.48 -9.01 7.78
C ILE A 86 -2.96 -9.63 9.11
N PRO A 87 -3.80 -10.68 9.08
CA PRO A 87 -4.26 -11.36 10.28
C PRO A 87 -3.12 -11.85 11.17
N GLY A 88 -3.24 -11.67 12.47
CA GLY A 88 -2.18 -12.10 13.39
C GLY A 88 -1.91 -13.61 13.39
N LYS A 89 -2.91 -14.45 13.07
CA LYS A 89 -2.71 -15.89 12.87
C LYS A 89 -1.77 -16.19 11.71
N GLU A 90 -1.87 -15.43 10.61
CA GLU A 90 -0.97 -15.55 9.46
C GLU A 90 0.46 -15.15 9.85
N MET A 91 0.59 -14.01 10.56
CA MET A 91 1.88 -13.52 11.05
C MET A 91 2.54 -14.55 11.98
N LYS A 92 1.78 -15.16 12.89
CA LYS A 92 2.25 -16.19 13.83
C LYS A 92 2.67 -17.48 13.14
N MET A 93 1.81 -18.00 12.26
CA MET A 93 2.04 -19.27 11.56
C MET A 93 3.38 -19.26 10.84
N ASN A 94 3.66 -18.16 10.12
CA ASN A 94 4.89 -18.01 9.35
C ASN A 94 6.04 -17.33 10.13
N ARG A 95 5.84 -17.04 11.43
CA ARG A 95 6.83 -16.39 12.32
C ARG A 95 7.34 -15.05 11.76
N TYR A 96 6.45 -14.27 11.17
CA TYR A 96 6.78 -12.97 10.60
C TYR A 96 6.86 -11.88 11.67
N SER A 97 7.68 -10.88 11.38
CA SER A 97 7.75 -9.62 12.13
C SER A 97 7.25 -8.46 11.26
N LYS A 98 8.16 -7.77 10.57
CA LYS A 98 7.85 -6.73 9.58
C LYS A 98 8.35 -7.15 8.21
N PRO A 99 7.76 -6.64 7.12
CA PRO A 99 8.24 -6.93 5.78
C PRO A 99 9.68 -6.39 5.59
N GLU A 100 10.54 -7.19 4.97
CA GLU A 100 11.90 -6.76 4.61
C GLU A 100 11.89 -5.89 3.36
N TYR A 101 10.98 -6.20 2.43
CA TYR A 101 10.76 -5.47 1.20
C TYR A 101 9.35 -4.91 1.15
N TYR A 102 9.20 -3.65 0.75
CA TYR A 102 7.89 -3.08 0.50
C TYR A 102 7.94 -2.03 -0.61
N TYR A 103 6.85 -1.88 -1.34
CA TYR A 103 6.65 -0.79 -2.28
C TYR A 103 5.17 -0.40 -2.34
N ALA A 104 4.88 0.88 -2.16
CA ALA A 104 3.57 1.49 -2.39
C ALA A 104 3.54 2.13 -3.78
N GLU A 105 2.94 1.42 -4.74
CA GLU A 105 2.71 1.90 -6.10
C GLU A 105 1.47 2.79 -6.13
N ILE A 106 1.62 4.01 -6.66
CA ILE A 106 0.51 4.94 -6.84
C ILE A 106 0.19 5.06 -8.33
N THR A 107 -1.09 5.06 -8.64
CA THR A 107 -1.64 5.30 -9.97
C THR A 107 -2.74 6.36 -9.85
N VAL A 108 -2.74 7.37 -10.72
CA VAL A 108 -3.76 8.42 -10.76
C VAL A 108 -4.44 8.38 -12.11
N ASN A 109 -5.78 8.25 -12.16
CA ASN A 109 -6.53 8.08 -13.40
C ASN A 109 -5.94 6.98 -14.32
N GLY A 110 -5.52 5.85 -13.74
CA GLY A 110 -4.92 4.73 -14.46
C GLY A 110 -3.46 4.92 -14.87
N SER A 111 -2.86 6.09 -14.67
CA SER A 111 -1.46 6.38 -14.98
C SER A 111 -0.55 6.21 -13.77
N PRO A 112 0.44 5.30 -13.79
CA PRO A 112 1.36 5.11 -12.67
C PRO A 112 2.25 6.35 -12.52
N ILE A 113 2.51 6.77 -11.28
CA ILE A 113 3.50 7.81 -11.00
C ILE A 113 4.88 7.18 -10.78
N LYS A 114 5.95 7.96 -11.05
CA LYS A 114 7.32 7.49 -10.81
C LYS A 114 7.53 7.12 -9.34
N PRO A 115 8.17 5.97 -9.04
CA PRO A 115 8.50 5.57 -7.67
C PRO A 115 9.28 6.66 -6.93
N GLN A 116 8.91 6.89 -5.67
CA GLN A 116 9.61 7.80 -4.76
C GLN A 116 10.34 6.97 -3.69
N SER A 117 11.50 7.44 -3.22
CA SER A 117 12.28 6.74 -2.20
C SER A 117 11.50 6.48 -0.90
N ARG A 118 10.55 7.37 -0.55
CA ARG A 118 9.68 7.23 0.62
C ARG A 118 8.60 6.14 0.47
N ALA A 119 8.33 5.70 -0.75
CA ALA A 119 7.33 4.69 -1.07
C ALA A 119 7.87 3.25 -0.97
N LEU A 120 9.18 3.06 -0.82
CA LEU A 120 9.84 1.76 -0.91
C LEU A 120 10.83 1.53 0.23
N SER A 121 11.14 0.25 0.50
CA SER A 121 12.12 -0.10 1.53
C SER A 121 13.53 0.34 1.09
N SER A 122 14.36 0.77 2.03
CA SER A 122 15.75 1.15 1.76
C SER A 122 16.65 0.00 1.30
N LYS A 123 16.10 -1.22 1.16
CA LYS A 123 16.78 -2.42 0.67
C LYS A 123 16.94 -2.45 -0.86
N PHE A 124 16.16 -1.63 -1.58
CA PHE A 124 16.30 -1.53 -3.04
C PHE A 124 17.49 -0.63 -3.38
N GLN A 125 18.42 -1.19 -4.17
CA GLN A 125 19.65 -0.52 -4.56
C GLN A 125 19.55 0.15 -5.94
N SER A 126 18.56 -0.25 -6.74
CA SER A 126 18.35 0.25 -8.10
C SER A 126 16.89 0.12 -8.54
N GLU A 127 16.52 0.83 -9.61
CA GLU A 127 15.21 0.69 -10.24
C GLU A 127 14.96 -0.75 -10.74
N ASP A 128 15.99 -1.44 -11.22
CA ASP A 128 15.89 -2.83 -11.67
C ASP A 128 15.61 -3.79 -10.52
N SER A 129 16.20 -3.55 -9.35
CA SER A 129 15.90 -4.35 -8.15
C SER A 129 14.43 -4.20 -7.73
N LEU A 130 13.88 -2.99 -7.84
CA LEU A 130 12.46 -2.72 -7.59
C LEU A 130 11.57 -3.39 -8.65
N LYS A 131 11.89 -3.25 -9.94
CA LYS A 131 11.15 -3.91 -11.04
C LYS A 131 11.10 -5.42 -10.87
N ASN A 132 12.23 -6.03 -10.51
CA ASN A 132 12.31 -7.47 -10.25
C ASN A 132 11.44 -7.86 -9.05
N PHE A 133 11.47 -7.09 -7.96
CA PHE A 133 10.60 -7.31 -6.82
C PHE A 133 9.12 -7.22 -7.19
N ILE A 134 8.70 -6.19 -7.93
CA ILE A 134 7.30 -6.05 -8.39
C ILE A 134 6.90 -7.26 -9.24
N LYS A 135 7.76 -7.70 -10.17
CA LYS A 135 7.51 -8.89 -11.00
C LYS A 135 7.30 -10.13 -10.14
N LYS A 136 8.19 -10.39 -9.18
CA LYS A 136 8.08 -11.52 -8.25
C LYS A 136 6.84 -11.41 -7.37
N ALA A 137 6.54 -10.22 -6.83
CA ALA A 137 5.39 -10.00 -5.97
C ALA A 137 4.06 -10.20 -6.71
N LYS A 138 3.94 -9.78 -7.98
CA LYS A 138 2.74 -10.01 -8.79
C LYS A 138 2.43 -11.50 -8.98
N VAL A 139 3.45 -12.33 -9.17
CA VAL A 139 3.29 -13.78 -9.31
C VAL A 139 3.12 -14.45 -7.94
N GLY A 140 4.02 -14.15 -7.01
CA GLY A 140 4.13 -14.81 -5.72
C GLY A 140 3.03 -14.44 -4.72
N SER A 141 2.31 -13.33 -4.91
CA SER A 141 1.18 -12.97 -4.04
C SER A 141 -0.12 -13.71 -4.36
N SER A 142 -0.19 -14.43 -5.48
CA SER A 142 -1.39 -15.19 -5.87
C SER A 142 -1.78 -16.25 -4.83
N LYS A 143 -0.79 -16.93 -4.22
CA LYS A 143 -1.03 -17.90 -3.13
C LYS A 143 -1.56 -17.27 -1.84
N ASN A 144 -1.36 -15.95 -1.67
CA ASN A 144 -1.75 -15.18 -0.48
C ASN A 144 -2.86 -14.16 -0.81
N LEU A 145 -3.61 -14.41 -1.89
CA LEU A 145 -4.66 -13.50 -2.34
C LEU A 145 -5.70 -13.30 -1.22
N GLY A 146 -6.04 -12.05 -0.94
CA GLY A 146 -7.02 -11.69 0.10
C GLY A 146 -6.47 -11.65 1.52
N VAL A 147 -5.23 -12.05 1.76
CA VAL A 147 -4.64 -12.03 3.12
C VAL A 147 -4.19 -10.62 3.54
N LEU A 148 -3.59 -9.85 2.61
CA LEU A 148 -3.33 -8.42 2.83
C LEU A 148 -4.60 -7.63 2.54
N MET A 149 -5.33 -7.27 3.58
CA MET A 149 -6.66 -6.66 3.47
C MET A 149 -6.57 -5.15 3.63
N PRO A 150 -7.22 -4.34 2.77
CA PRO A 150 -7.42 -2.93 3.07
C PRO A 150 -8.35 -2.75 4.29
N SER A 151 -8.32 -1.58 4.92
CA SER A 151 -9.10 -1.27 6.13
C SER A 151 -10.60 -1.60 5.99
N TYR A 152 -11.21 -1.32 4.84
CA TYR A 152 -12.63 -1.57 4.62
C TYR A 152 -13.02 -3.06 4.50
N LEU A 153 -12.06 -3.98 4.39
CA LEU A 153 -12.26 -5.43 4.44
C LEU A 153 -11.78 -6.05 5.76
N THR A 154 -11.27 -5.23 6.67
CA THR A 154 -10.70 -5.69 7.95
C THR A 154 -11.75 -5.59 9.06
N PRO A 155 -11.79 -6.51 10.05
CA PRO A 155 -12.73 -6.42 11.17
C PRO A 155 -12.63 -5.08 11.91
N LEU A 156 -13.78 -4.49 12.24
CA LEU A 156 -13.86 -3.18 12.91
C LEU A 156 -13.14 -3.17 14.27
N SER A 157 -13.12 -4.30 14.97
CA SER A 157 -12.38 -4.45 16.24
C SER A 157 -10.86 -4.34 16.10
N ILE A 158 -10.33 -4.55 14.88
CA ILE A 158 -8.90 -4.40 14.56
C ILE A 158 -8.61 -3.00 14.00
N VAL A 159 -9.48 -2.51 13.11
CA VAL A 159 -9.31 -1.18 12.51
C VAL A 159 -9.47 -0.07 13.55
N GLY A 160 -10.47 -0.20 14.43
CA GLY A 160 -10.85 0.86 15.36
C GLY A 160 -11.41 2.09 14.63
N SER A 161 -11.09 3.28 15.13
CA SER A 161 -11.42 4.55 14.47
C SER A 161 -10.36 4.89 13.43
N ASP A 162 -10.79 5.17 12.20
CA ASP A 162 -9.91 5.59 11.10
C ASP A 162 -10.41 6.87 10.41
N PRO A 163 -10.24 8.05 11.05
CA PRO A 163 -10.72 9.31 10.49
C PRO A 163 -9.87 9.81 9.30
N ASP A 164 -8.67 9.28 9.12
CA ASP A 164 -7.76 9.66 8.03
C ASP A 164 -7.94 8.76 6.78
N ALA A 165 -8.84 7.77 6.84
CA ALA A 165 -9.13 6.90 5.70
C ALA A 165 -9.85 7.70 4.61
N PRO A 166 -9.36 7.67 3.36
CA PRO A 166 -10.10 8.28 2.27
C PRO A 166 -11.35 7.48 1.94
N VAL A 167 -12.28 8.11 1.24
CA VAL A 167 -13.44 7.43 0.67
C VAL A 167 -12.97 6.46 -0.41
N TYR A 168 -13.19 5.17 -0.19
CA TYR A 168 -12.75 4.13 -1.12
C TYR A 168 -13.80 3.82 -2.18
N PHE A 169 -13.34 3.67 -3.42
CA PHE A 169 -14.12 3.04 -4.47
C PHE A 169 -14.09 1.51 -4.26
N ARG A 170 -15.27 0.93 -3.99
CA ARG A 170 -15.45 -0.51 -3.76
C ARG A 170 -16.12 -1.11 -4.99
N ASN A 171 -15.37 -1.92 -5.76
CA ASN A 171 -15.97 -2.75 -6.79
C ASN A 171 -16.53 -4.00 -6.13
N ASN A 172 -17.86 -4.15 -6.17
CA ASN A 172 -18.53 -5.41 -5.88
C ASN A 172 -18.38 -6.30 -7.12
N ASN A 173 -17.23 -6.95 -7.28
CA ASN A 173 -17.05 -8.02 -8.25
C ASN A 173 -17.03 -9.36 -7.51
#